data_AF-A0A5D2KS38-F1
#
_entry.id   AF-A0A5D2KS38-F1
#
_cell.length_a   1.000
_cell.length_b   1.000
_cell.length_c   1.000
_cell.angle_alpha   90.00
_cell.angle_beta   90.00
_cell.angle_gamma   90.00
#
_symmetry.space_group_name_H-M   'P 1'
#
loop_
_entity.id
_entity.type
_entity.pdbx_description
1 polymer ?
#
loop_
_entity_poly.entity_id
_entity_poly.type
_entity_poly.pdbx_seq_one_letter_code
_entity_poly.pdbx_strand_id
1 'polypeptide(L)' 'MLQRQLDVDILVTGHTHQFITYKHEGGVVINPGSATGAYSSITYDVNPSFDYNVLTF' A
#
# COMPACT_ATOMS: atom_id res chain seq x y z
N MET A 1 11.30 1.26 -7.74
CA MET A 1 12.72 1.14 -7.32
C MET A 1 12.90 0.35 -6.03
N LEU A 2 12.24 0.69 -4.92
CA LEU A 2 12.41 -0.01 -3.62
C LEU A 2 12.17 -1.53 -3.72
N GLN A 3 11.12 -1.96 -4.42
CA GLN A 3 10.83 -3.38 -4.64
C GLN A 3 12.00 -4.14 -5.27
N ARG A 4 12.65 -3.53 -6.27
CA ARG A 4 13.81 -4.12 -6.96
C ARG A 4 15.06 -4.16 -6.08
N GLN A 5 15.22 -3.20 -5.17
CA GLN A 5 16.34 -3.18 -4.23
C GLN A 5 16.20 -4.26 -3.15
N LEU A 6 14.95 -4.55 -2.76
CA LEU A 6 14.63 -5.58 -1.77
C LEU A 6 14.48 -6.98 -2.39
N ASP A 7 14.40 -7.07 -3.72
CA ASP A 7 14.24 -8.32 -4.47
C ASP A 7 13.02 -9.14 -4.03
N VAL A 8 11.84 -8.49 -4.02
CA VAL A 8 10.57 -9.11 -3.58
C VAL A 8 9.50 -9.08 -4.67
N ASP A 9 8.73 -10.16 -4.76
CA ASP A 9 7.57 -10.25 -5.65
C ASP A 9 6.42 -9.32 -5.22
N ILE A 10 6.28 -9.11 -3.90
CA ILE A 10 5.23 -8.28 -3.30
C ILE A 10 5.86 -7.32 -2.29
N LEU A 11 5.70 -6.02 -2.54
CA LEU A 11 6.13 -4.96 -1.64
C LEU A 11 4.92 -4.34 -0.92
N VAL A 12 4.84 -4.53 0.39
CA VAL A 12 3.83 -3.88 1.24
C VAL A 12 4.45 -2.67 1.94
N THR A 13 3.79 -1.51 1.82
CA THR A 13 4.20 -0.22 2.39
C THR A 13 3.05 0.42 3.16
N GLY A 14 3.32 1.47 3.92
CA GLY A 14 2.32 2.21 4.68
C GLY A 14 2.62 3.71 4.69
N HIS A 15 2.43 4.35 5.85
CA HIS A 15 2.73 5.76 6.12
C HIS A 15 1.82 6.80 5.46
N THR A 16 1.47 6.66 4.18
CA THR A 16 0.57 7.63 3.52
C THR A 16 -0.85 7.64 4.07
N HIS A 17 -1.28 6.53 4.70
CA HIS A 17 -2.66 6.30 5.10
C HIS A 17 -3.64 6.38 3.91
N GLN A 18 -3.15 6.09 2.70
CA GLN A 18 -3.97 5.97 1.50
C GLN A 18 -3.92 4.54 1.00
N PHE A 19 -5.09 3.96 0.73
CA PHE A 19 -5.21 2.66 0.12
C PHE A 19 -4.81 2.73 -1.36
N ILE A 20 -3.74 2.02 -1.73
CA ILE A 20 -3.20 1.98 -3.09
C ILE A 20 -2.68 0.57 -3.37
N THR A 21 -3.10 0.01 -4.50
CA THR A 21 -2.67 -1.33 -4.89
C THR A 21 -2.48 -1.40 -6.41
N TYR A 22 -1.30 -1.83 -6.89
CA TYR A 22 -1.02 -1.89 -8.34
C TYR A 22 0.08 -2.89 -8.71
N LYS A 23 0.06 -3.36 -9.97
CA LYS A 23 1.17 -4.12 -10.58
C LYS A 23 2.31 -3.18 -10.98
N HIS A 24 3.53 -3.56 -10.65
CA HIS A 24 4.74 -2.85 -11.05
C HIS A 24 5.82 -3.86 -11.47
N GLU A 25 6.27 -3.78 -12.72
CA GLU A 25 7.38 -4.55 -13.30
C GLU A 25 7.62 -5.95 -12.69
N GLY A 26 6.72 -6.90 -12.97
CA GLY A 26 6.89 -8.31 -12.56
C GLY A 26 6.48 -8.62 -11.12
N GLY A 27 6.08 -7.61 -10.34
CA GLY A 27 5.57 -7.80 -8.99
C GLY A 27 4.39 -6.89 -8.66
N VAL A 28 4.05 -6.85 -7.38
CA VAL A 28 2.90 -6.09 -6.84
C VAL A 28 3.38 -5.13 -5.76
N VAL A 29 2.83 -3.91 -5.76
CA VAL A 29 3.01 -2.93 -4.69
C VAL A 29 1.68 -2.66 -4.01
N ILE A 30 1.68 -2.70 -2.67
CA ILE A 30 0.49 -2.54 -1.82
C ILE A 30 0.76 -1.48 -0.76
N ASN A 31 -0.22 -0.63 -0.55
CA ASN A 31 -0.38 0.19 0.63
C ASN A 31 -1.81 0.00 1.13
N PRO A 32 -2.01 -0.70 2.26
CA PRO A 32 -3.35 -1.00 2.76
C PRO A 32 -4.06 0.23 3.35
N GLY A 33 -3.37 1.39 3.44
CA GLY A 33 -3.89 2.57 4.11
C GLY A 33 -3.84 2.44 5.63
N SER A 34 -4.86 2.96 6.31
CA SER A 34 -4.95 2.93 7.77
C SER A 34 -6.22 2.21 8.21
N ALA A 35 -6.10 1.07 8.90
CA ALA A 35 -7.24 0.27 9.35
C ALA A 35 -8.23 1.05 10.21
N THR A 36 -7.75 2.06 10.94
CA THR A 36 -8.56 2.87 11.85
C THR A 36 -8.87 4.26 11.31
N GLY A 37 -8.38 4.62 10.12
CA GLY A 37 -8.46 6.00 9.63
C GLY A 37 -7.66 7.00 10.47
N ALA A 38 -6.49 6.59 10.98
CA ALA A 38 -5.69 7.43 11.87
C ALA A 38 -5.23 8.72 11.18
N TYR A 39 -5.03 9.79 11.96
CA TYR A 39 -4.51 11.06 11.46
C TYR A 39 -3.20 10.87 10.66
N SER A 40 -3.09 11.60 9.55
CA SER A 40 -1.88 11.70 8.73
C SER A 40 -1.53 13.16 8.49
N SER A 41 -0.24 13.51 8.57
CA SER A 41 0.24 14.86 8.24
C SER A 41 0.36 15.11 6.73
N ILE A 42 0.19 14.07 5.91
CA ILE A 42 0.36 14.11 4.45
C ILE A 42 -0.92 13.79 3.68
N THR A 43 -1.90 13.16 4.32
CA THR A 43 -3.22 12.86 3.73
C THR A 43 -4.31 13.56 4.53
N TYR A 44 -5.04 14.45 3.87
CA TYR A 44 -6.05 15.29 4.52
C TYR A 44 -7.32 14.50 4.90
N ASP A 45 -7.79 13.62 4.03
CA ASP A 45 -9.01 12.83 4.23
C ASP A 45 -8.66 11.35 4.33
N VAL A 46 -8.37 10.90 5.55
CA VAL A 46 -7.99 9.52 5.81
C VAL A 46 -9.22 8.67 6.07
N ASN A 47 -9.57 7.83 5.09
CA ASN A 47 -10.63 6.84 5.25
C ASN A 47 -10.07 5.51 5.80
N PRO A 48 -10.74 4.90 6.81
CA PRO A 48 -10.40 3.57 7.28
C PRO A 48 -10.32 2.56 6.13
N SER A 49 -9.23 1.80 6.06
CA SER A 49 -8.92 0.91 4.93
C SER A 49 -8.00 -0.24 5.34
N PHE A 50 -8.20 -1.39 4.69
CA PHE A 50 -7.35 -2.58 4.82
C PHE A 50 -7.44 -3.39 3.53
N ASP A 51 -6.33 -4.05 3.13
CA ASP A 51 -6.31 -4.96 1.99
C ASP A 51 -6.49 -6.42 2.45
N TYR A 52 -7.51 -7.10 1.94
CA TYR A 52 -7.79 -8.50 2.25
C TYR A 52 -7.35 -9.47 1.14
N ASN A 53 -7.09 -8.98 -0.09
CA ASN A 53 -6.82 -9.85 -1.24
C ASN A 53 -5.70 -9.31 -2.13
N VAL A 54 -4.51 -9.81 -1.83
CA VAL A 54 -3.23 -9.48 -2.47
C VAL A 54 -3.07 -10.11 -3.87
N LEU A 55 -4.02 -10.94 -4.32
CA LEU A 55 -3.92 -11.69 -5.58
C LEU A 55 -4.87 -11.20 -6.68
N THR A 56 -5.71 -10.21 -6.40
CA THR A 56 -6.70 -9.72 -7.38
C THR A 56 -6.11 -8.58 -8.20
N PHE A 57 -5.39 -8.91 -9.28
CA PHE A 57 -4.96 -7.96 -10.31
C PHE A 57 -4.82 -8.59 -11.70
#